data_AF-R9L7R5-F1
#
_entry.id   AF-R9L7R5-F1
#
_cell.length_a   1.000
_cell.length_b   1.000
_cell.length_c   1.000
_cell.angle_alpha   90.00
_cell.angle_beta   90.00
_cell.angle_gamma   90.00
#
_symmetry.space_group_name_H-M   'P 1'
#
loop_
_entity.id
_entity.type
_entity.pdbx_description
1 polymer ?
#
loop_
_entity_poly.entity_id
_entity_poly.type
_entity_poly.pdbx_seq_one_letter_code
_entity_poly.pdbx_strand_id
1 'polypeptide(L)'
;MTNKDIDMIQENIRRDSFKKEYWGLYQEVWNFHKKYSKVQTDDAYWEAVVDESGQIAKKYDNHKFAIALLLAVIDELERIYKEMMKNADTAV
;
A
#
# COMPACT_ATOMS: atom_id res chain seq x y z
N MET A 1 22.99 -2.36 -36.19
CA MET A 1 21.84 -2.04 -35.32
C MET A 1 21.27 -0.72 -35.80
N THR A 2 19.98 -0.67 -36.09
CA THR A 2 19.28 0.52 -36.60
C THR A 2 18.77 1.39 -35.46
N ASN A 3 18.39 2.64 -35.73
CA ASN A 3 17.73 3.50 -34.73
C ASN A 3 16.45 2.86 -34.17
N LYS A 4 15.68 2.16 -35.02
CA LYS A 4 14.49 1.42 -34.61
C LYS A 4 14.80 0.28 -33.61
N ASP A 5 15.94 -0.38 -33.77
CA ASP A 5 16.38 -1.43 -32.84
C ASP A 5 16.75 -0.83 -31.48
N ILE A 6 17.40 0.35 -31.48
CA ILE A 6 17.76 1.09 -30.27
C ILE A 6 16.50 1.55 -29.52
N ASP A 7 15.52 2.12 -30.22
CA ASP A 7 14.26 2.57 -29.62
C ASP A 7 13.50 1.42 -28.96
N MET A 8 13.44 0.26 -29.63
CA MET A 8 12.79 -0.93 -29.09
C MET A 8 13.48 -1.44 -27.81
N ILE A 9 14.83 -1.42 -27.77
CA ILE A 9 15.59 -1.80 -26.58
C ILE A 9 15.29 -0.83 -25.42
N GLN A 10 15.26 0.48 -25.68
CA GLN A 10 14.96 1.49 -24.66
C GLN A 10 13.55 1.35 -24.09
N GLU A 11 12.54 1.08 -24.93
CA GLU A 11 11.17 0.84 -24.48
C GLU A 11 11.05 -0.43 -23.62
N ASN A 12 11.78 -1.49 -23.96
CA ASN A 12 11.80 -2.71 -23.15
C ASN A 12 12.45 -2.47 -21.78
N ILE A 13 13.59 -1.76 -21.72
CA ILE A 13 14.24 -1.38 -20.47
C ILE A 13 13.31 -0.52 -19.59
N ARG A 14 12.64 0.48 -20.18
CA ARG A 14 11.68 1.33 -19.45
C ARG A 14 10.52 0.49 -18.88
N ARG A 15 9.98 -0.43 -19.68
CA ARG A 15 8.88 -1.31 -19.27
C ARG A 15 9.28 -2.23 -18.11
N ASP A 16 10.50 -2.76 -18.14
CA ASP A 16 11.01 -3.64 -17.09
C ASP A 16 11.28 -2.87 -15.79
N SER A 17 11.77 -1.63 -15.86
CA SER A 17 11.88 -0.73 -14.70
C SER A 17 10.51 -0.44 -14.09
N PHE A 18 9.54 -0.05 -14.93
CA PHE A 18 8.16 0.20 -14.51
C PHE A 18 7.55 -1.03 -13.81
N LYS A 19 7.66 -2.21 -14.43
CA LYS A 19 7.17 -3.45 -13.83
C LYS A 19 7.79 -3.69 -12.47
N LYS A 20 9.11 -3.57 -12.33
CA LYS A 20 9.81 -3.88 -11.09
C LYS A 20 9.45 -2.91 -9.96
N GLU A 21 9.38 -1.62 -10.24
CA GLU A 21 9.09 -0.58 -9.25
C GLU A 21 7.64 -0.63 -8.76
N TYR A 22 6.67 -0.65 -9.68
CA TYR A 22 5.25 -0.67 -9.31
C TYR A 22 4.81 -2.01 -8.75
N TRP A 23 5.33 -3.13 -9.28
CA TRP A 23 5.03 -4.44 -8.71
C TRP A 23 5.53 -4.56 -7.27
N GLY A 24 6.75 -4.09 -6.99
CA GLY A 24 7.27 -4.04 -5.62
C GLY A 24 6.36 -3.25 -4.69
N LEU A 25 5.91 -2.06 -5.13
CA LEU A 25 4.97 -1.24 -4.38
C LEU A 25 3.66 -1.97 -4.10
N TYR A 26 3.04 -2.56 -5.12
CA TYR A 26 1.79 -3.31 -4.96
C TYR A 26 1.95 -4.49 -4.01
N GLN A 27 3.04 -5.24 -4.11
CA GLN A 27 3.31 -6.36 -3.20
C GLN A 27 3.46 -5.92 -1.74
N GLU A 28 4.13 -4.80 -1.49
CA GLU A 28 4.28 -4.29 -0.12
C GLU A 28 2.98 -3.77 0.46
N VAL A 29 2.21 -2.99 -0.31
CA VAL A 29 0.88 -2.55 0.13
C VAL A 29 -0.05 -3.74 0.39
N TRP A 30 0.01 -4.78 -0.46
CA TRP A 30 -0.73 -6.01 -0.24
C TRP A 30 -0.32 -6.71 1.06
N ASN A 31 0.98 -6.84 1.32
CA ASN A 31 1.48 -7.47 2.54
C ASN A 31 1.11 -6.67 3.80
N PHE A 32 1.17 -5.33 3.71
CA PHE A 32 0.70 -4.42 4.75
C PHE A 32 -0.79 -4.64 5.04
N HIS A 33 -1.65 -4.61 4.01
CA HIS A 33 -3.07 -4.88 4.18
C HIS A 33 -3.33 -6.25 4.80
N LYS A 34 -2.64 -7.30 4.31
CA LYS A 34 -2.77 -8.66 4.84
C LYS A 34 -2.41 -8.71 6.33
N LYS A 35 -1.31 -8.06 6.73
CA LYS A 35 -0.81 -8.04 8.12
C LYS A 35 -1.82 -7.44 9.09
N TYR A 36 -2.46 -6.34 8.68
CA TYR A 36 -3.40 -5.58 9.51
C TYR A 36 -4.87 -5.95 9.26
N SER A 37 -5.15 -6.97 8.43
CA SER A 37 -6.52 -7.35 8.06
C SER A 37 -7.41 -7.76 9.26
N LYS A 38 -6.81 -8.22 10.36
CA LYS A 38 -7.50 -8.43 11.63
C LYS A 38 -7.44 -7.14 12.47
N VAL A 39 -8.38 -6.24 12.20
CA VAL A 39 -8.50 -4.95 12.88
C VAL A 39 -8.71 -5.13 14.38
N GLN A 40 -8.01 -4.31 15.17
CA GLN A 40 -8.08 -4.27 16.62
C GLN A 40 -8.53 -2.88 17.11
N THR A 41 -8.95 -2.79 18.36
CA THR A 41 -9.49 -1.56 18.96
C THR A 41 -8.49 -0.82 19.83
N ASP A 42 -7.29 -1.39 20.06
CA ASP A 42 -6.26 -0.78 20.90
C ASP A 42 -5.38 0.21 20.12
N ASP A 43 -4.86 1.21 20.83
CA ASP A 43 -4.03 2.26 20.25
C ASP A 43 -2.70 1.72 19.69
N ALA A 44 -2.14 0.66 20.29
CA ALA A 44 -0.87 0.09 19.86
C ALA A 44 -0.95 -0.53 18.46
N TYR A 45 -2.10 -1.13 18.12
CA TYR A 45 -2.40 -1.57 16.77
C TYR A 45 -2.37 -0.40 15.77
N TRP A 46 -3.02 0.73 16.08
CA TRP A 46 -3.09 1.88 15.18
C TRP A 46 -1.77 2.61 15.05
N GLU A 47 -0.99 2.71 16.12
CA GLU A 47 0.38 3.22 16.07
C GLU A 47 1.25 2.38 15.12
N ALA A 48 1.16 1.04 15.19
CA ALA A 48 1.87 0.16 14.28
C ALA A 48 1.44 0.32 12.80
N VAL A 49 0.14 0.51 12.54
CA VAL A 49 -0.40 0.80 11.20
C VAL A 49 0.19 2.10 10.62
N VAL A 50 0.21 3.18 11.42
CA VAL A 50 0.75 4.48 11.02
C VAL A 50 2.27 4.42 10.81
N ASP A 51 3.00 3.79 11.73
CA ASP A 51 4.46 3.67 11.65
C ASP A 51 4.90 2.88 10.42
N GLU A 52 4.29 1.72 10.17
CA GLU A 52 4.67 0.87 9.04
C GLU A 52 4.26 1.47 7.70
N SER A 53 3.07 2.07 7.60
CA SER A 53 2.68 2.79 6.38
C SER A 53 3.62 3.97 6.10
N GLY A 54 4.05 4.70 7.14
CA GLY A 54 5.06 5.75 7.03
C GLY A 54 6.42 5.24 6.55
N GLN A 55 6.84 4.05 7.00
CA GLN A 55 8.07 3.41 6.54
C GLN A 55 7.99 2.98 5.07
N ILE A 56 6.87 2.38 4.65
CA ILE A 56 6.65 2.00 3.25
C ILE A 56 6.64 3.26 2.37
N ALA A 57 5.91 4.32 2.76
CA ALA A 57 5.90 5.57 2.00
C ALA A 57 7.32 6.15 1.81
N LYS A 58 8.12 6.18 2.88
CA LYS A 58 9.53 6.64 2.82
C LYS A 58 10.40 5.78 1.91
N LYS A 59 10.20 4.45 1.90
CA LYS A 59 10.94 3.53 1.02
C LYS A 59 10.73 3.84 -0.47
N TYR A 60 9.55 4.35 -0.82
CA TYR A 60 9.22 4.81 -2.18
C TYR A 60 9.35 6.34 -2.30
N ASP A 61 10.25 6.98 -1.55
CA ASP A 61 10.53 8.42 -1.60
C ASP A 61 9.29 9.32 -1.47
N ASN A 62 8.35 8.89 -0.62
CA ASN A 62 7.05 9.54 -0.43
C ASN A 62 6.29 9.76 -1.76
N HIS A 63 6.46 8.85 -2.73
CA HIS A 63 5.81 8.93 -4.01
C HIS A 63 4.28 8.98 -3.83
N LYS A 64 3.64 9.95 -4.48
CA LYS A 64 2.19 10.24 -4.30
C LYS A 64 1.30 9.02 -4.48
N PHE A 65 1.64 8.16 -5.44
CA PHE A 65 0.88 6.94 -5.70
C PHE A 65 1.03 5.89 -4.58
N ALA A 66 2.23 5.77 -3.98
CA ALA A 66 2.45 4.87 -2.85
C ALA A 66 1.63 5.31 -1.64
N ILE A 67 1.64 6.61 -1.35
CA ILE A 67 0.83 7.21 -0.28
C ILE A 67 -0.66 6.97 -0.53
N ALA A 68 -1.15 7.19 -1.75
CA ALA A 68 -2.55 6.98 -2.09
C ALA A 68 -3.01 5.52 -1.88
N LEU A 69 -2.16 4.55 -2.26
CA LEU A 69 -2.45 3.13 -2.03
C LEU A 69 -2.49 2.77 -0.55
N LEU A 70 -1.55 3.27 0.25
CA LEU A 70 -1.51 3.04 1.70
C LEU A 70 -2.72 3.66 2.40
N LEU A 71 -3.10 4.90 2.04
CA LEU A 71 -4.30 5.56 2.56
C LEU A 71 -5.56 4.78 2.23
N ALA A 72 -5.69 4.26 1.00
CA ALA A 72 -6.84 3.43 0.64
C ALA A 72 -6.97 2.15 1.51
N VAL A 73 -5.84 1.55 1.92
CA VAL A 73 -5.85 0.43 2.86
C VAL A 73 -6.26 0.91 4.26
N ILE A 74 -5.71 2.02 4.74
CA ILE A 74 -6.04 2.57 6.06
C ILE A 74 -7.54 2.91 6.15
N ASP A 75 -8.11 3.52 5.12
CA ASP A 75 -9.55 3.81 5.04
C ASP A 75 -10.41 2.55 5.18
N GLU A 76 -9.98 1.43 4.58
CA GLU A 76 -10.65 0.14 4.71
C GLU A 76 -10.55 -0.44 6.13
N LEU A 77 -9.37 -0.34 6.75
CA LEU A 77 -9.18 -0.76 8.15
C LEU A 77 -10.06 0.07 9.10
N GLU A 78 -10.16 1.39 8.88
CA GLU A 78 -11.06 2.27 9.64
C GLU A 78 -12.53 1.93 9.42
N ARG A 79 -12.94 1.57 8.20
CA ARG A 79 -14.32 1.14 7.91
C ARG A 79 -14.67 -0.09 8.74
N ILE A 80 -13.79 -1.09 8.76
CA ILE A 80 -13.97 -2.31 9.56
C ILE A 80 -14.05 -1.98 11.06
N TYR A 81 -13.16 -1.11 11.57
CA TYR A 81 -13.20 -0.66 12.96
C TYR A 81 -14.55 0.00 13.32
N LYS A 82 -15.03 0.91 12.47
CA LYS A 82 -16.33 1.58 12.66
C LYS A 82 -17.49 0.58 12.66
N GLU A 83 -17.42 -0.48 11.86
CA GLU A 83 -18.41 -1.56 11.86
C GLU A 83 -18.36 -2.41 13.13
N MET A 84 -17.16 -2.72 13.63
CA MET A 84 -16.98 -3.43 14.91
C MET A 84 -17.61 -2.66 16.07
N MET A 85 -17.38 -1.34 16.14
CA MET A 85 -17.92 -0.49 17.21
C MET A 85 -19.45 -0.40 17.14
N LYS A 86 -20.03 -0.22 15.95
CA LYS A 86 -21.50 -0.21 15.77
C LYS A 86 -22.15 -1.51 16.23
N ASN A 87 -21.54 -2.65 15.91
CA ASN A 87 -22.08 -3.97 16.29
C ASN A 87 -22.02 -4.18 17.80
N ALA A 88 -20.96 -3.68 18.46
CA ALA A 88 -20.84 -3.72 19.92
C ALA A 88 -21.95 -2.90 20.60
N ASP A 89 -22.26 -1.70 20.09
CA ASP A 89 -23.31 -0.84 20.63
C ASP A 89 -24.72 -1.45 20.47
N THR A 90 -24.98 -2.16 19.37
CA THR A 90 -26.29 -2.81 19.13
C THR A 90 -26.51 -4.09 19.93
N ALA A 91 -25.46 -4.63 20.57
CA ALA A 91 -25.54 -5.84 21.37
C ALA A 91 -25.84 -5.56 22.87
N VAL A 92 -25.96 -4.29 23.25
CA VAL A 92 -26.24 -3.81 24.61
C VAL A 92 -27.72 -3.54 24.82
#